data_AF-A0A7W1R0G8-F1
#
_entry.id   AF-A0A7W1R0G8-F1
#
_cell.length_a   1.000
_cell.length_b   1.000
_cell.length_c   1.000
_cell.angle_alpha   90.00
_cell.angle_beta   90.00
_cell.angle_gamma   90.00
#
_symmetry.space_group_name_H-M   'P 1'
#
loop_
_entity.id
_entity.type
_entity.pdbx_description
1 polymer ?
#
loop_
_entity_poly.entity_id
_entity_poly.type
_entity_poly.pdbx_seq_one_letter_code
_entity_poly.pdbx_strand_id
1 'polypeptide(L)'
;FARRNAERNGAELETALVAWADADELGERGPWQLVLAADVLYERRNVEPLLELLPRVASEVLLADPARPALRAFLDGAAERWHVTETPAAELPRGGIFRLLAREYA
;
A
#
# COMPACT_ATOMS: atom_id res chain seq x y z
N PHE A 1 -18.51 3.57 -0.11
CA PHE A 1 -18.50 3.09 1.29
C PHE A 1 -17.62 3.94 2.21
N ALA A 2 -16.40 4.32 1.80
CA ALA A 2 -15.46 5.10 2.61
C ALA A 2 -16.06 6.36 3.26
N ARG A 3 -16.63 7.28 2.45
CA ARG A 3 -17.22 8.54 2.95
C ARG A 3 -18.25 8.35 4.07
N ARG A 4 -19.22 7.46 3.85
CA ARG A 4 -20.26 7.15 4.84
C ARG A 4 -19.69 6.55 6.14
N ASN A 5 -18.63 5.74 6.03
CA ASN A 5 -17.97 5.20 7.22
C ASN A 5 -17.22 6.30 7.98
N ALA A 6 -16.60 7.24 7.27
CA ALA A 6 -15.93 8.39 7.87
C ALA A 6 -16.92 9.26 8.68
N GLU A 7 -18.03 9.64 8.05
CA GLU A 7 -19.11 10.41 8.70
C GLU A 7 -19.62 9.75 9.98
N ARG A 8 -19.86 8.43 9.94
CA ARG A 8 -20.34 7.66 11.10
C ARG A 8 -19.35 7.61 12.27
N ASN A 9 -18.06 7.76 12.00
CA ASN A 9 -17.01 7.73 13.00
C ASN A 9 -16.46 9.12 13.32
N GLY A 10 -17.05 10.20 12.77
CA GLY A 10 -16.57 11.57 12.97
C GLY A 10 -15.17 11.83 12.39
N ALA A 11 -14.77 11.06 11.36
CA ALA A 11 -13.49 11.24 10.70
C ALA A 11 -13.63 12.19 9.50
N GLU A 12 -12.78 13.22 9.44
CA GLU A 12 -12.67 14.11 8.29
C GLU A 12 -11.76 13.47 7.24
N LEU A 13 -12.34 13.10 6.09
CA LEU A 13 -11.62 12.44 5.00
C LEU A 13 -12.05 12.98 3.64
N GLU A 14 -11.07 13.23 2.77
CA GLU A 14 -11.30 13.30 1.33
C GLU A 14 -11.33 11.90 0.73
N THR A 15 -12.17 11.69 -0.28
CA THR A 15 -12.31 10.38 -0.94
C THR A 15 -12.29 10.54 -2.44
N ALA A 16 -11.53 9.69 -3.11
CA ALA A 16 -11.49 9.56 -4.57
C ALA A 16 -11.78 8.10 -4.97
N LEU A 17 -12.27 7.90 -6.19
CA LEU A 17 -12.41 6.57 -6.78
C LEU A 17 -11.27 6.38 -7.78
N VAL A 18 -10.31 5.53 -7.42
CA VAL A 18 -9.08 5.34 -8.20
C VAL A 18 -8.89 3.87 -8.50
N ALA A 19 -8.59 3.55 -9.76
CA ALA A 19 -8.11 2.24 -10.15
C ALA A 19 -6.58 2.24 -10.07
N TRP A 20 -5.96 1.18 -9.55
CA TRP A 20 -4.48 1.15 -9.40
C TRP A 20 -3.73 1.35 -10.73
N ALA A 21 -4.31 0.87 -11.84
CA ALA A 21 -3.75 1.01 -13.18
C ALA A 21 -4.02 2.38 -13.83
N ASP A 22 -4.83 3.23 -13.21
CA ASP A 22 -5.19 4.57 -13.68
C ASP A 22 -5.26 5.53 -12.49
N ALA A 23 -4.09 5.80 -11.92
CA ALA A 23 -3.89 6.48 -10.64
C ALA A 23 -3.02 7.73 -10.76
N ASP A 24 -2.99 8.35 -11.95
CA ASP A 24 -2.16 9.53 -12.21
C ASP A 24 -2.53 10.71 -11.30
N GLU A 25 -3.83 10.89 -11.02
CA GLU A 25 -4.32 11.90 -10.08
C GLU A 25 -3.74 11.74 -8.66
N LEU A 26 -3.36 10.52 -8.25
CA LEU A 26 -2.71 10.31 -6.96
C LEU A 26 -1.25 10.74 -7.00
N GLY A 27 -0.56 10.47 -8.11
CA GLY A 27 0.82 10.88 -8.32
C GLY A 27 1.00 12.40 -8.31
N GLU A 28 0.05 13.15 -8.85
CA GLU A 28 0.07 14.62 -8.87
C GLU A 28 -0.12 15.25 -7.48
N ARG A 29 -0.75 14.52 -6.54
CA ARG A 29 -1.03 14.99 -5.19
C ARG A 29 0.02 14.54 -4.16
N GLY A 30 0.84 13.56 -4.53
CA GLY A 30 1.90 13.01 -3.70
C GLY A 30 3.26 13.73 -3.84
N PRO A 31 4.30 13.20 -3.17
CA PRO A 31 4.28 12.02 -2.33
C PRO A 31 3.71 12.30 -0.93
N TRP A 32 2.84 11.41 -0.44
CA TRP A 32 2.42 11.36 0.96
C TRP A 32 3.53 10.80 1.83
N GLN A 33 3.61 11.31 3.07
CA GLN A 33 4.57 10.83 4.06
C GLN A 33 4.33 9.36 4.42
N LEU A 34 3.07 8.93 4.43
CA LEU A 34 2.66 7.58 4.77
C LEU A 34 1.45 7.16 3.93
N VAL A 35 1.55 5.99 3.31
CA VAL A 35 0.43 5.29 2.65
C VAL A 35 0.11 4.02 3.42
N LEU A 36 -1.18 3.81 3.69
CA LEU A 36 -1.70 2.61 4.37
C LEU A 36 -2.41 1.72 3.35
N ALA A 37 -2.06 0.44 3.31
CA ALA A 37 -2.72 -0.56 2.49
C ALA A 37 -2.97 -1.82 3.30
N ALA A 38 -4.21 -2.33 3.28
CA ALA A 38 -4.57 -3.55 3.97
C ALA A 38 -5.29 -4.49 3.02
N ASP A 39 -4.78 -5.71 2.90
CA ASP A 39 -5.38 -6.79 2.11
C ASP A 39 -5.61 -6.44 0.63
N VAL A 40 -4.67 -5.71 0.01
CA VAL A 40 -4.78 -5.23 -1.38
C VAL A 40 -4.19 -6.20 -2.42
N LEU A 41 -3.46 -7.23 -1.99
CA LEU A 41 -2.80 -8.23 -2.83
C LEU A 41 -3.63 -9.53 -2.98
N TYR A 42 -4.94 -9.42 -2.84
CA TYR A 42 -5.87 -10.54 -2.98
C TYR A 42 -5.95 -11.08 -4.43
N GLU A 43 -5.62 -10.26 -5.43
CA GLU A 43 -5.50 -10.66 -6.84
C GLU A 43 -4.09 -10.41 -7.38
N ARG A 44 -3.55 -11.38 -8.14
CA ARG A 44 -2.22 -11.28 -8.75
C ARG A 44 -2.10 -10.09 -9.72
N ARG A 45 -3.20 -9.68 -10.37
CA ARG A 45 -3.24 -8.52 -11.28
C ARG A 45 -2.94 -7.19 -10.60
N ASN A 46 -3.03 -7.12 -9.26
CA ASN A 46 -2.77 -5.89 -8.52
C ASN A 46 -1.28 -5.67 -8.26
N VAL A 47 -0.43 -6.71 -8.42
CA VAL A 47 0.99 -6.64 -8.06
C VAL A 47 1.71 -5.56 -8.86
N GLU A 48 1.64 -5.63 -10.18
CA GLU A 48 2.38 -4.73 -11.08
C GLU A 48 1.88 -3.27 -10.96
N PRO A 49 0.58 -2.96 -11.02
CA PRO A 49 0.09 -1.59 -10.81
C PRO A 49 0.50 -0.99 -9.46
N LEU A 50 0.52 -1.78 -8.38
CA LEU A 50 0.95 -1.30 -7.06
C LEU A 50 2.46 -1.05 -7.00
N LEU A 51 3.28 -1.90 -7.62
CA LEU A 51 4.73 -1.70 -7.70
C LEU A 51 5.11 -0.42 -8.48
N GLU A 52 4.31 -0.07 -9.48
CA GLU A 52 4.48 1.17 -10.26
C GLU A 52 3.94 2.40 -9.53
N LEU A 53 2.79 2.28 -8.88
CA LEU A 53 2.11 3.39 -8.22
C LEU A 53 2.84 3.84 -6.96
N LEU A 54 3.16 2.92 -6.05
CA LEU A 54 3.64 3.26 -4.71
C LEU A 54 4.85 4.20 -4.69
N PRO A 55 5.88 4.04 -5.55
CA PRO A 55 7.03 4.96 -5.58
C PRO A 55 6.67 6.39 -5.97
N ARG A 56 5.56 6.60 -6.69
CA ARG A 56 5.09 7.92 -7.13
C ARG A 56 4.34 8.66 -6.03
N VAL A 57 3.77 7.92 -5.07
CA VAL A 57 2.78 8.45 -4.14
C VAL A 57 3.24 8.40 -2.68
N ALA A 58 4.28 7.66 -2.34
CA ALA A 58 4.64 7.44 -0.94
C ALA A 58 6.14 7.60 -0.69
N SER A 59 6.48 8.17 0.46
CA SER A 59 7.82 8.04 1.06
C SER A 59 7.91 6.79 1.96
N GLU A 60 6.79 6.40 2.57
CA GLU A 60 6.65 5.22 3.42
C GLU A 60 5.31 4.51 3.14
N VAL A 61 5.33 3.18 3.10
CA VAL A 61 4.11 2.37 3.01
C VAL A 61 4.05 1.41 4.19
N LEU A 62 2.89 1.33 4.85
CA LEU A 62 2.54 0.23 5.74
C LEU A 62 1.52 -0.67 5.03
N LEU A 63 1.95 -1.89 4.72
CA LEU A 63 1.17 -2.90 4.03
C LEU A 63 0.83 -4.04 4.99
N ALA A 64 -0.44 -4.20 5.35
CA ALA A 64 -0.93 -5.35 6.09
C ALA A 64 -1.43 -6.43 5.12
N ASP A 65 -0.94 -7.65 5.23
CA ASP A 65 -1.34 -8.75 4.37
C ASP A 65 -1.45 -10.09 5.14
N PRO A 66 -2.55 -10.87 5.00
CA PRO A 66 -2.76 -12.15 5.69
C PRO A 66 -2.05 -13.36 5.04
N ALA A 67 -0.96 -13.13 4.31
CA ALA A 67 -0.27 -14.06 3.41
C ALA A 67 -1.11 -14.49 2.20
N ARG A 68 -1.57 -13.50 1.43
CA ARG A 68 -2.15 -13.70 0.12
C ARG A 68 -1.14 -14.32 -0.85
N PRO A 69 -1.58 -15.13 -1.83
CA PRO A 69 -0.69 -15.76 -2.79
C PRO A 69 0.22 -14.79 -3.56
N ALA A 70 -0.24 -13.55 -3.76
CA ALA A 70 0.51 -12.53 -4.50
C ALA A 70 1.52 -11.76 -3.63
N LEU A 71 1.49 -11.90 -2.30
CA LEU A 71 2.36 -11.18 -1.37
C LEU A 71 3.84 -11.38 -1.71
N ARG A 72 4.26 -12.63 -1.91
CA ARG A 72 5.68 -12.93 -2.17
C ARG A 72 6.19 -12.22 -3.43
N ALA A 73 5.44 -12.31 -4.53
CA ALA A 73 5.80 -11.67 -5.79
C ALA A 73 5.88 -10.14 -5.65
N PHE A 74 4.97 -9.54 -4.88
CA PHE A 74 5.01 -8.12 -4.58
C PHE A 74 6.25 -7.73 -3.76
N LEU A 75 6.56 -8.45 -2.67
CA LEU A 75 7.72 -8.13 -1.82
C LEU A 75 9.04 -8.28 -2.57
N ASP A 76 9.17 -9.31 -3.42
CA ASP A 76 10.36 -9.52 -4.25
C ASP A 76 10.57 -8.32 -5.21
N GLY A 77 9.52 -7.82 -5.87
CA GLY A 77 9.60 -6.63 -6.73
C GLY A 77 9.78 -5.32 -5.96
N ALA A 78 9.16 -5.18 -4.79
CA ALA A 78 9.27 -3.98 -3.96
C ALA A 78 10.70 -3.78 -3.44
N ALA A 79 11.43 -4.86 -3.16
CA ALA A 79 12.80 -4.79 -2.64
C ALA A 79 13.79 -4.01 -3.53
N GLU A 80 13.47 -3.84 -4.83
CA GLU A 80 14.25 -3.05 -5.80
C GLU A 80 14.29 -1.56 -5.44
N ARG A 81 13.17 -0.99 -4.96
CA ARG A 81 13.03 0.45 -4.66
C ARG A 81 12.83 0.75 -3.18
N TRP A 82 12.54 -0.26 -2.39
CA TRP A 82 12.17 -0.13 -0.98
C TRP A 82 13.11 -0.93 -0.08
N HIS A 83 13.38 -0.41 1.11
CA HIS A 83 13.79 -1.18 2.27
C HIS A 83 12.55 -1.78 2.92
N VAL A 84 12.44 -3.10 2.91
CA VAL A 84 11.27 -3.82 3.44
C VAL A 84 11.60 -4.43 4.79
N THR A 85 10.81 -4.11 5.80
CA THR A 85 10.87 -4.75 7.13
C THR A 85 9.50 -5.30 7.49
N GLU A 86 9.47 -6.48 8.10
CA GLU A 86 8.24 -7.12 8.55
C GLU A 86 8.09 -7.00 10.07
N THR A 87 6.87 -6.68 10.50
CA THR A 87 6.43 -6.72 11.89
C THR A 87 5.32 -7.76 12.01
N PRO A 88 5.50 -8.81 12.83
CA PRO A 88 4.43 -9.77 13.12
C PRO A 88 3.24 -9.08 13.79
N ALA A 89 2.02 -9.49 13.44
CA ALA A 89 0.79 -9.03 14.06
C ALA A 89 -0.06 -10.24 14.48
N ALA A 90 -0.57 -10.25 15.71
CA ALA A 90 -1.36 -11.36 16.23
C ALA A 90 -2.66 -11.58 15.42
N GLU A 91 -3.17 -10.50 14.84
CA GLU A 91 -4.33 -10.46 13.95
C GLU A 91 -4.05 -11.06 12.57
N LEU A 92 -2.78 -11.21 12.19
CA LEU A 92 -2.31 -11.76 10.92
C LEU A 92 -1.41 -12.98 11.15
N PRO A 93 -1.93 -14.09 11.71
CA PRO A 93 -1.10 -15.21 12.18
C PRO A 93 -0.32 -15.93 11.08
N ARG A 94 -0.69 -15.74 9.81
CA ARG A 94 0.01 -16.29 8.64
C ARG A 94 0.76 -15.24 7.83
N GLY A 95 0.55 -13.96 8.13
CA GLY A 95 1.14 -12.84 7.40
C GLY A 95 1.71 -11.81 8.36
N GLY A 96 1.60 -10.53 8.03
CA GLY A 96 2.22 -9.49 8.84
C GLY A 96 1.98 -8.09 8.31
N ILE A 97 2.61 -7.13 8.99
CA ILE A 97 2.66 -5.73 8.56
C ILE A 97 4.05 -5.48 7.98
N PHE A 98 4.10 -5.17 6.70
CA PHE A 98 5.31 -4.85 5.97
C PHE A 98 5.45 -3.33 5.88
N ARG A 99 6.57 -2.83 6.39
CA ARG A 99 6.97 -1.44 6.22
C ARG A 99 7.93 -1.34 5.05
N LEU A 100 7.58 -0.52 4.07
CA LEU A 100 8.40 -0.21 2.90
C LEU A 100 8.87 1.24 3.04
N LEU A 101 10.18 1.43 3.18
CA LEU A 101 10.81 2.75 3.18
C LEU A 101 11.53 3.00 1.87
N ALA A 102 11.27 4.12 1.22
CA ALA A 102 11.91 4.46 -0.05
C ALA A 102 13.44 4.45 0.13
N ARG A 103 14.16 3.82 -0.79
CA ARG A 103 15.62 3.91 -0.82
C ARG A 103 16.00 5.33 -1.24
N GLU A 104 16.85 5.99 -0.46
CA GLU A 104 17.51 7.20 -0.96
C GLU A 104 18.40 6.79 -2.13
N TYR A 105 18.15 7.35 -3.32
CA TYR A 105 19.09 7.21 -4.44
C TYR A 105 20.33 8.05 -4.11
N ALA A 106 21.47 7.38 -3.91
CA ALA A 106 22.78 8.01 -3.85
C ALA A 106 23.21 8.54 -5.23
#